data_AF-A0A7C3XI31-F1
#
_entry.id   AF-A0A7C3XI31-F1
#
_cell.length_a   1.000
_cell.length_b   1.000
_cell.length_c   1.000
_cell.angle_alpha   90.00
_cell.angle_beta   90.00
_cell.angle_gamma   90.00
#
_symmetry.space_group_name_H-M   'P 1'
#
loop_
_entity.id
_entity.type
_entity.pdbx_description
1 polymer ?
#
loop_
_entity_poly.entity_id
_entity_poly.type
_entity_poly.pdbx_seq_one_letter_code
_entity_poly.pdbx_strand_id
1 'polypeptide(L)'
;MTTQASLQRKNRKNTDAHSAEVLKNGLERLEVELERIKRKASIGFEVKVEWLPSEVKLMKGKELEEVVIGNTIFIYAENLERAVELVRHGFSEWLLNQHSSPYRLIINKLIELFEEMQYEQKERIADAITKLLQG
;
A
#
# COMPACT_ATOMS: atom_id res chain seq x y z
N MET A 1 26.19 32.56 -29.96
CA MET A 1 24.76 32.78 -29.64
C MET A 1 24.22 31.52 -28.98
N THR A 2 24.33 31.41 -27.66
CA THR A 2 23.92 30.22 -26.90
C THR A 2 22.43 30.31 -26.62
N THR A 3 21.65 29.49 -27.32
CA THR A 3 20.18 29.55 -27.39
C THR A 3 19.55 29.34 -26.00
N GLN A 4 18.61 30.20 -25.61
CA GLN A 4 17.82 30.13 -24.35
C GLN A 4 17.24 28.74 -24.05
N ALA A 5 16.97 27.92 -25.08
CA ALA A 5 16.53 26.53 -24.95
C ALA A 5 17.56 25.59 -24.28
N SER A 6 18.86 25.88 -24.41
CA SER A 6 19.94 25.08 -23.79
C SER A 6 20.12 25.39 -22.30
N LEU A 7 19.89 26.65 -21.91
CA LEU A 7 19.87 27.09 -20.51
C LEU A 7 18.64 26.57 -19.75
N GLN A 8 17.45 26.59 -20.35
CA GLN A 8 16.23 26.04 -19.73
C GLN A 8 16.32 24.52 -19.51
N ARG A 9 16.89 23.76 -20.46
CA ARG A 9 17.10 22.31 -20.30
C ARG A 9 18.12 21.97 -19.22
N LYS A 10 19.18 22.79 -19.07
CA LYS A 10 20.22 22.57 -18.06
C LYS A 10 19.71 22.91 -16.64
N ASN A 11 18.91 23.97 -16.51
CA ASN A 11 18.27 24.33 -15.25
C ASN A 11 17.25 23.27 -14.79
N ARG A 12 16.39 22.78 -15.68
CA ARG A 12 15.38 21.76 -15.34
C ARG A 12 16.00 20.45 -14.84
N LYS A 13 17.06 19.96 -15.52
CA LYS A 13 17.81 18.78 -15.06
C LYS A 13 18.45 18.96 -13.69
N ASN A 14 18.90 20.18 -13.37
CA ASN A 14 19.53 20.48 -12.08
C ASN A 14 18.48 20.52 -10.95
N THR A 15 17.29 21.03 -11.23
CA THR A 15 16.16 21.01 -10.29
C THR A 15 15.66 19.59 -10.03
N ASP A 16 15.47 18.78 -11.08
CA ASP A 16 14.98 17.41 -10.96
C ASP A 16 15.96 16.52 -10.16
N ALA A 17 17.27 16.71 -10.34
CA ALA A 17 18.30 16.00 -9.59
C ALA A 17 18.32 16.39 -8.11
N HIS A 18 18.19 17.69 -7.81
CA HIS A 18 18.15 18.17 -6.43
C HIS A 18 16.90 17.66 -5.69
N SER A 19 15.74 17.68 -6.34
CA SER A 19 14.50 17.12 -5.78
C SER A 19 14.61 15.62 -5.53
N ALA A 20 15.21 14.86 -6.45
CA ALA A 20 15.43 13.43 -6.27
C ALA A 20 16.38 13.13 -5.08
N GLU A 21 17.42 13.95 -4.90
CA GLU A 21 18.37 13.81 -3.80
C GLU A 21 17.73 14.13 -2.43
N VAL A 22 16.87 15.16 -2.36
CA VAL A 22 16.11 15.48 -1.14
C VAL A 22 15.14 14.35 -0.78
N LEU A 23 14.41 13.82 -1.76
CA LEU A 23 13.51 12.68 -1.56
C LEU A 23 14.27 11.46 -1.05
N LYS A 24 15.43 11.16 -1.65
CA LYS A 24 16.29 10.06 -1.23
C LYS A 24 16.76 10.24 0.22
N ASN A 25 17.30 11.40 0.57
CA ASN A 25 17.81 11.67 1.92
C ASN A 25 16.70 11.58 2.99
N GLY A 26 15.48 12.04 2.67
CA GLY A 26 14.36 11.90 3.59
C GLY A 26 13.85 10.47 3.70
N LEU A 27 13.80 9.71 2.59
CA LEU A 27 13.45 8.29 2.62
C LEU A 27 14.44 7.49 3.48
N GLU A 28 15.75 7.72 3.32
CA GLU A 28 16.79 7.08 4.16
C GLU A 28 16.54 7.35 5.65
N ARG A 29 16.10 8.56 6.02
CA ARG A 29 15.77 8.90 7.42
C ARG A 29 14.55 8.13 7.92
N LEU A 30 13.53 7.93 7.08
CA LEU A 30 12.36 7.13 7.42
C LEU A 30 12.70 5.65 7.56
N GLU A 31 13.55 5.12 6.67
CA GLU A 31 14.05 3.74 6.75
C GLU A 31 14.87 3.52 8.03
N VAL A 32 15.76 4.46 8.40
CA VAL A 32 16.51 4.39 9.66
C VAL A 32 15.58 4.35 10.86
N GLU A 33 14.53 5.18 10.86
CA GLU A 33 13.54 5.17 11.95
C GLU A 33 12.77 3.84 12.00
N LEU A 34 12.32 3.35 10.85
CA LEU A 34 11.62 2.08 10.75
C LEU A 34 12.50 0.92 11.26
N GLU A 35 13.76 0.86 10.83
CA GLU A 35 14.73 -0.13 11.28
C GLU A 35 15.03 -0.02 12.78
N ARG A 36 15.08 1.20 13.33
CA ARG A 36 15.20 1.41 14.77
C ARG A 36 14.01 0.81 15.53
N ILE A 37 12.80 0.93 14.99
CA ILE A 37 11.58 0.40 15.62
C ILE A 37 11.52 -1.13 15.50
N LYS A 38 11.77 -1.69 14.30
CA LYS A 38 11.87 -3.13 14.07
C LYS A 38 12.84 -3.80 15.03
N ARG A 39 14.04 -3.24 15.19
CA ARG A 39 15.05 -3.76 16.15
C ARG A 39 14.57 -3.72 17.60
N LYS A 40 13.89 -2.65 18.02
CA LYS A 40 13.33 -2.56 19.38
C LYS A 40 12.21 -3.56 19.61
N ALA A 41 11.38 -3.81 18.60
CA ALA A 41 10.25 -4.72 18.69
C ALA A 41 10.63 -6.19 18.41
N SER A 42 11.80 -6.45 17.81
CA SER A 42 12.25 -7.76 17.34
C SER A 42 11.27 -8.46 16.39
N ILE A 43 10.52 -7.69 15.60
CA ILE A 43 9.52 -8.16 14.63
C ILE A 43 9.41 -7.17 13.45
N GLY A 44 8.79 -7.61 12.35
CA GLY A 44 8.45 -6.76 11.22
C GLY A 44 9.61 -6.51 10.27
N PHE A 45 10.55 -7.44 10.15
CA PHE A 45 11.69 -7.27 9.22
C PHE A 45 11.24 -7.21 7.76
N GLU A 46 10.07 -7.75 7.45
CA GLU A 46 9.40 -7.74 6.16
C GLU A 46 8.71 -6.40 5.80
N VAL A 47 8.42 -5.53 6.78
CA VAL A 47 7.73 -4.26 6.49
C VAL A 47 8.71 -3.24 5.91
N LYS A 48 8.30 -2.47 4.91
CA LYS A 48 9.09 -1.39 4.30
C LYS A 48 8.31 -0.07 4.32
N VAL A 49 9.02 1.04 4.10
CA VAL A 49 8.43 2.38 3.98
C VAL A 49 8.66 2.94 2.59
N GLU A 50 7.66 3.64 2.05
CA GLU A 50 7.76 4.43 0.84
C GLU A 50 7.30 5.86 1.13
N TRP A 51 8.05 6.85 0.65
CA TRP A 51 7.75 8.26 0.87
C TRP A 51 7.40 8.96 -0.43
N LEU A 52 6.14 9.40 -0.51
CA LEU A 52 5.51 9.98 -1.70
C LEU A 52 4.90 11.34 -1.34
N PRO A 53 5.72 12.32 -0.92
CA PRO A 53 5.23 13.60 -0.38
C PRO A 53 4.44 14.44 -1.39
N SER A 54 4.56 14.16 -2.69
CA SER A 54 3.82 14.88 -3.74
C SER A 54 2.54 14.17 -4.19
N GLU A 55 2.20 13.04 -3.58
CA GLU A 55 0.98 12.29 -3.90
C GLU A 55 -0.11 12.55 -2.86
N VAL A 56 -1.33 12.78 -3.32
CA VAL A 56 -2.50 12.96 -2.46
C VAL A 56 -3.31 11.67 -2.46
N LYS A 57 -3.47 11.07 -1.28
CA LYS A 57 -4.33 9.90 -1.10
C LYS A 57 -5.61 10.29 -0.38
N LEU A 58 -6.76 9.99 -0.99
CA LEU A 58 -8.07 10.26 -0.40
C LEU A 58 -8.74 8.97 0.07
N MET A 59 -9.28 8.97 1.28
CA MET A 59 -10.16 7.92 1.79
C MET A 59 -11.38 8.53 2.47
N LYS A 60 -12.59 8.14 2.03
CA LYS A 60 -13.87 8.67 2.53
C LYS A 60 -13.94 10.21 2.53
N GLY A 61 -13.35 10.85 1.51
CA GLY A 61 -13.32 12.30 1.37
C GLY A 61 -12.30 13.04 2.26
N LYS A 62 -11.42 12.32 2.98
CA LYS A 62 -10.33 12.91 3.75
C LYS A 62 -8.98 12.56 3.13
N GLU A 63 -8.07 13.52 3.15
CA GLU A 63 -6.67 13.31 2.80
C GLU A 63 -5.97 12.47 3.88
N LEU A 64 -5.22 11.48 3.44
CA LEU A 64 -4.44 10.59 4.28
C LEU A 64 -2.98 11.00 4.18
N GLU A 65 -2.36 11.19 5.34
CA GLU A 65 -0.92 11.43 5.43
C GLU A 65 -0.12 10.12 5.45
N GLU A 66 -0.78 8.98 5.74
CA GLU A 66 -0.19 7.65 5.84
C GLU A 66 -1.22 6.56 5.51
N VAL A 67 -0.76 5.43 4.96
CA VAL A 67 -1.55 4.20 4.82
C VAL A 67 -0.68 2.95 4.84
N VAL A 68 -1.15 1.91 5.51
CA VAL A 68 -0.54 0.58 5.48
C VAL A 68 -1.22 -0.30 4.44
N ILE A 69 -0.46 -0.79 3.46
CA ILE A 69 -0.96 -1.75 2.47
C ILE A 69 -0.01 -2.95 2.41
N GLY A 70 -0.49 -4.10 2.87
CA GLY A 70 0.33 -5.30 2.97
C GLY A 70 1.51 -5.10 3.91
N ASN A 71 2.73 -5.20 3.38
CA ASN A 71 3.98 -4.97 4.11
C ASN A 71 4.64 -3.63 3.76
N THR A 72 3.88 -2.66 3.26
CA THR A 72 4.39 -1.34 2.91
C THR A 72 3.61 -0.25 3.65
N ILE A 73 4.35 0.62 4.34
CA ILE A 73 3.85 1.86 4.93
C ILE A 73 4.09 2.97 3.92
N PHE A 74 3.04 3.56 3.38
CA PHE A 74 3.12 4.68 2.46
C PHE A 74 2.94 5.98 3.24
N ILE A 75 3.87 6.91 3.08
CA ILE A 75 3.81 8.24 3.72
C ILE A 75 3.61 9.31 2.65
N TYR A 76 2.58 10.13 2.81
CA TYR A 76 2.24 11.23 1.90
C TYR A 76 2.54 12.61 2.48
N ALA A 77 2.86 12.71 3.77
CA ALA A 77 3.22 13.97 4.39
C ALA A 77 4.50 14.58 3.77
N GLU A 78 4.42 15.84 3.34
CA GLU A 78 5.58 16.59 2.81
C GLU A 78 6.63 16.91 3.88
N ASN A 79 6.19 17.16 5.12
CA ASN A 79 7.09 17.50 6.20
C ASN A 79 7.80 16.24 6.73
N LEU A 80 9.14 16.27 6.73
CA LEU A 80 9.96 15.11 7.10
C LEU A 80 9.79 14.70 8.56
N GLU A 81 9.70 15.65 9.49
CA GLU A 81 9.48 15.37 10.91
C GLU A 81 8.13 14.69 11.13
N ARG A 82 7.09 15.18 10.45
CA ARG A 82 5.76 14.56 10.45
C ARG A 82 5.79 13.16 9.82
N ALA A 83 6.50 13.00 8.71
CA ALA A 83 6.67 11.69 8.06
C ALA A 83 7.33 10.66 9.01
N VAL A 84 8.35 11.07 9.78
CA VAL A 84 9.01 10.21 10.79
C VAL A 84 8.03 9.78 11.89
N GLU A 85 7.15 10.67 12.34
CA GLU A 85 6.09 10.30 13.30
C GLU A 85 5.12 9.28 12.70
N LEU A 86 4.72 9.50 11.44
CA LEU A 86 3.78 8.63 10.74
C LEU A 86 4.36 7.24 10.47
N VAL A 87 5.68 7.08 10.33
CA VAL A 87 6.32 5.75 10.28
C VAL A 87 6.03 4.94 11.54
N ARG A 88 6.03 5.58 12.73
CA ARG A 88 5.70 4.88 14.00
C ARG A 88 4.24 4.47 14.04
N HIS A 89 3.36 5.37 13.57
CA HIS A 89 1.93 5.10 13.48
C HIS A 89 1.67 3.92 12.53
N GLY A 90 2.17 3.99 11.30
CA GLY A 90 2.03 2.95 10.29
C GLY A 90 2.65 1.61 10.72
N PHE A 91 3.79 1.60 11.42
CA PHE A 91 4.33 0.36 11.98
C PHE A 91 3.38 -0.27 13.02
N SER A 92 2.76 0.55 13.86
CA SER A 92 1.81 0.09 14.87
C SER A 92 0.54 -0.47 14.21
N GLU A 93 0.02 0.22 13.18
CA GLU A 93 -1.11 -0.25 12.39
C GLU A 93 -0.78 -1.55 11.64
N TRP A 94 0.40 -1.64 11.03
CA TRP A 94 0.89 -2.86 10.39
C TRP A 94 0.93 -4.05 11.36
N LEU A 95 1.46 -3.84 12.57
CA LEU A 95 1.53 -4.86 13.60
C LEU A 95 0.13 -5.33 14.03
N LEU A 96 -0.80 -4.40 14.22
CA LEU A 96 -2.20 -4.72 14.52
C LEU A 96 -2.87 -5.51 13.38
N ASN A 97 -2.54 -5.16 12.13
CA ASN A 97 -3.06 -5.83 10.94
C ASN A 97 -2.46 -7.22 10.69
N GLN A 98 -1.32 -7.57 11.28
CA GLN A 98 -0.80 -8.95 11.18
C GLN A 98 -1.76 -9.98 11.77
N HIS A 99 -2.49 -9.60 12.82
CA HIS A 99 -3.50 -10.45 13.43
C HIS A 99 -4.81 -10.50 12.62
N SER A 100 -5.05 -9.55 11.71
CA SER A 100 -6.24 -9.55 10.85
C SER A 100 -6.09 -10.41 9.59
N SER A 101 -4.85 -10.74 9.19
CA SER A 101 -4.52 -11.54 8.01
C SER A 101 -5.14 -12.96 8.00
N PRO A 102 -5.10 -13.74 9.09
CA PRO A 102 -5.76 -15.06 9.14
C PRO A 102 -7.28 -14.97 8.91
N TYR A 103 -7.93 -13.94 9.44
CA TYR A 103 -9.37 -13.74 9.24
C TYR A 103 -9.71 -13.47 7.79
N ARG A 104 -8.86 -12.70 7.08
CA ARG A 104 -9.05 -12.44 5.65
C ARG A 104 -8.90 -13.72 4.82
N LEU A 105 -7.94 -14.58 5.15
CA LEU A 105 -7.79 -15.89 4.52
C LEU A 105 -9.04 -16.76 4.74
N ILE A 106 -9.54 -16.82 5.98
CA ILE A 106 -10.74 -17.60 6.33
C ILE A 106 -11.97 -17.06 5.59
N ILE A 107 -12.17 -15.75 5.57
CA ILE A 107 -13.30 -15.11 4.86
C ILE A 107 -13.24 -15.45 3.36
N ASN A 108 -12.07 -15.34 2.74
CA ASN A 108 -11.92 -15.68 1.32
C ASN A 108 -12.24 -17.16 1.06
N LYS A 109 -11.81 -18.07 1.95
CA LYS A 109 -12.16 -19.49 1.85
C LYS A 109 -13.65 -19.77 2.03
N LEU A 110 -14.33 -19.02 2.90
CA LEU A 110 -15.78 -19.11 3.03
C LEU A 110 -16.49 -18.65 1.76
N ILE A 111 -16.02 -17.57 1.13
CA ILE A 111 -16.57 -17.09 -0.15
C ILE A 111 -16.42 -18.16 -1.23
N GLU A 112 -15.21 -18.70 -1.43
CA GLU A 112 -14.95 -19.77 -2.41
C GLU A 112 -15.90 -20.97 -2.20
N LEU A 113 -16.07 -21.42 -0.95
CA LEU A 113 -16.95 -22.54 -0.62
C LEU A 113 -18.42 -22.25 -0.93
N PHE A 114 -18.90 -21.04 -0.65
CA PHE A 114 -20.28 -20.66 -1.00
C PHE A 114 -20.50 -20.60 -2.51
N GLU A 115 -19.50 -20.16 -3.28
CA GLU A 115 -19.59 -20.13 -4.75
C GLU A 115 -19.66 -21.54 -5.33
N GLU A 116 -18.85 -22.48 -4.83
CA GLU A 116 -18.90 -23.90 -5.21
C GLU A 116 -20.27 -24.51 -4.90
N MET A 117 -20.79 -24.31 -3.67
CA MET A 117 -22.10 -24.81 -3.28
C MET A 117 -23.22 -24.25 -4.17
N GLN A 118 -23.17 -22.95 -4.50
CA GLN A 118 -24.15 -22.35 -5.40
C GLN A 118 -24.06 -22.93 -6.81
N TYR A 119 -22.84 -23.18 -7.31
CA TYR A 119 -22.65 -23.79 -8.61
C TYR A 119 -23.23 -25.20 -8.66
N GLU A 120 -22.91 -26.05 -7.67
CA GLU A 120 -23.49 -27.40 -7.57
C GLU A 120 -25.01 -27.38 -7.49
N GLN A 121 -25.58 -26.45 -6.70
CA GLN A 121 -27.04 -26.32 -6.58
C GLN A 121 -27.67 -25.94 -7.93
N LYS A 122 -27.05 -25.02 -8.68
CA LYS A 122 -27.52 -24.61 -10.02
C LYS A 122 -27.48 -25.78 -11.01
N GLU A 123 -26.40 -26.54 -11.03
CA GLU A 123 -26.26 -27.73 -11.88
C GLU A 123 -27.35 -28.78 -11.58
N ARG A 124 -27.56 -29.12 -10.30
CA ARG A 124 -28.62 -30.08 -9.92
C ARG A 124 -30.01 -29.63 -10.38
N ILE A 125 -30.31 -28.33 -10.29
CA ILE A 125 -31.59 -27.77 -10.75
C ILE A 125 -31.66 -27.81 -12.28
N ALA A 126 -30.60 -27.44 -12.98
CA ALA A 126 -30.54 -27.48 -14.44
C ALA A 126 -30.75 -28.91 -14.97
N ASP A 127 -30.13 -29.90 -14.35
CA ASP A 127 -30.31 -31.32 -14.65
C ASP A 127 -31.77 -31.77 -14.44
N ALA A 128 -32.38 -31.38 -13.32
CA ALA A 128 -33.76 -31.72 -13.02
C ALA A 128 -34.74 -31.10 -14.04
N ILE A 129 -34.52 -29.83 -14.41
CA ILE A 129 -35.31 -29.14 -15.45
C ILE A 129 -35.12 -29.83 -16.80
N THR A 130 -33.88 -30.16 -17.17
CA THR A 130 -33.58 -30.85 -18.44
C THR A 130 -34.31 -32.19 -18.53
N LYS A 131 -34.28 -32.99 -17.45
CA LYS A 131 -35.02 -34.27 -17.38
C LYS A 131 -36.52 -34.09 -17.50
N LEU A 132 -37.10 -33.05 -16.89
CA LEU A 132 -38.53 -32.75 -17.00
C LEU A 132 -38.93 -32.31 -18.41
N LEU A 133 -38.07 -31.57 -19.11
CA LEU A 133 -38.34 -31.09 -20.47
C LEU A 133 -38.12 -32.16 -21.56
N GLN A 134 -37.35 -33.21 -21.25
CA GLN A 134 -37.11 -34.34 -22.15
C GLN A 134 -38.05 -35.54 -21.92
N GLY A 135 -38.86 -35.49 -20.86
CA GLY A 135 -39.87 -36.50 -20.51
C GLY A 135 -41.22 -36.27 -21.16
#